data_AF-A0A1M6PFI7-F1
#
_entry.id   AF-A0A1M6PFI7-F1
#
_cell.length_a   1.000
_cell.length_b   1.000
_cell.length_c   1.000
_cell.angle_alpha   90.00
_cell.angle_beta   90.00
_cell.angle_gamma   90.00
#
_symmetry.space_group_name_H-M   'P 1'
#
loop_
_entity.id
_entity.type
_entity.pdbx_description
1 polymer ?
#
loop_
_entity_poly.entity_id
_entity_poly.type
_entity_poly.pdbx_seq_one_letter_code
_entity_poly.pdbx_strand_id
1 'polypeptide(L)' 'KKYSLGQSMSRRGNCWDNAPQESFFGHMKDEIDSKSCSTFKELQFIIDDYMEYYNNFRYQWGLKKLTPIQYRNQLLAV' A
#
# COMPACT_ATOMS: atom_id res chain seq x y z
N LYS A 1 13.02 21.76 1.77
CA LYS A 1 11.76 21.78 2.55
C LYS A 1 10.65 22.53 1.79
N LYS A 2 10.23 22.05 0.61
CA LYS A 2 9.19 22.72 -0.21
C LYS A 2 7.77 22.54 0.38
N TYR A 3 7.54 21.44 1.09
CA TYR A 3 6.23 21.08 1.64
C TYR A 3 6.18 21.11 3.17
N SER A 4 7.19 21.67 3.85
CA SER A 4 7.30 21.69 5.31
C SER A 4 7.19 20.32 6.02
N LEU A 5 7.38 19.22 5.29
CA LEU A 5 7.42 17.87 5.85
C LEU A 5 8.79 17.61 6.51
N GLY A 6 8.76 17.08 7.73
CA GLY A 6 9.93 16.57 8.43
C GLY A 6 10.20 15.12 8.02
N GLN A 7 11.47 14.78 7.76
CA GLN A 7 11.86 13.39 7.58
C GLN A 7 11.83 12.69 8.93
N SER A 8 11.08 11.60 9.03
CA SER A 8 11.13 10.68 10.17
C SER A 8 12.01 9.50 9.80
N MET A 9 13.02 9.22 10.62
CA MET A 9 13.87 8.03 10.49
C MET A 9 13.83 7.29 11.81
N SER A 10 13.37 6.04 11.78
CA SER A 10 13.42 5.16 12.96
C SER A 10 14.88 4.88 13.35
N ARG A 11 15.10 4.51 14.62
CA ARG A 11 16.41 4.05 15.09
C ARG A 11 16.78 2.74 14.39
N ARG A 12 18.07 2.49 14.19
CA ARG A 12 18.56 1.22 13.66
C ARG A 12 18.00 0.05 14.50
N GLY A 13 17.43 -0.95 13.82
CA GLY A 13 16.77 -2.10 14.45
C GLY A 13 15.29 -1.91 14.78
N ASN A 14 14.71 -0.72 14.49
CA ASN A 14 13.28 -0.47 14.61
C ASN A 14 12.64 -0.42 13.22
N CYS A 15 11.95 -1.49 12.83
CA CYS A 15 11.32 -1.63 11.52
C CYS A 15 9.83 -1.24 11.49
N TRP A 16 9.26 -0.71 12.57
CA TRP A 16 7.81 -0.44 12.66
C TRP A 16 7.31 0.46 11.53
N ASP A 17 8.11 1.43 11.10
CA ASP A 17 7.76 2.34 10.01
C ASP A 17 7.84 1.66 8.62
N ASN A 18 8.68 0.62 8.50
CA ASN A 18 8.97 -0.06 7.24
C ASN A 18 8.14 -1.34 7.04
N ALA A 19 7.82 -2.05 8.12
CA ALA A 19 7.11 -3.32 8.06
C ALA A 19 5.76 -3.26 7.31
N PRO A 20 4.91 -2.21 7.46
CA PRO A 20 3.70 -2.09 6.67
C PRO A 20 3.97 -1.93 5.17
N GLN A 21 5.02 -1.19 4.80
CA GLN A 21 5.40 -1.00 3.40
C GLN A 21 5.97 -2.29 2.80
N GLU A 22 6.82 -3.02 3.53
CA GLU A 22 7.33 -4.31 3.10
C GLU A 22 6.23 -5.33 2.88
N SER A 23 5.27 -5.42 3.80
CA SER A 23 4.10 -6.30 3.66
C SER A 23 3.26 -5.93 2.43
N PHE A 24 3.00 -4.64 2.21
CA PHE A 24 2.29 -4.17 1.02
C PHE A 24 3.00 -4.59 -0.28
N PHE A 25 4.30 -4.28 -0.40
CA PHE A 25 5.05 -4.60 -1.62
C PHE A 25 5.27 -6.10 -1.81
N GLY A 26 5.34 -6.88 -0.74
CA GLY A 26 5.38 -8.35 -0.81
C GLY A 26 4.11 -8.90 -1.46
N HIS A 27 2.94 -8.56 -0.90
CA HIS A 27 1.65 -8.99 -1.44
C HIS A 27 1.43 -8.53 -2.88
N MET A 28 1.79 -7.27 -3.20
CA MET A 28 1.66 -6.78 -4.57
C MET A 28 2.45 -7.63 -5.55
N LYS A 29 3.71 -7.95 -5.25
CA LYS A 29 4.58 -8.74 -6.14
C LYS A 29 4.13 -10.18 -6.28
N ASP A 30 3.48 -10.75 -5.26
CA ASP A 30 2.93 -12.10 -5.31
C ASP A 30 1.64 -12.18 -6.14
N GLU A 31 0.87 -11.09 -6.20
CA GLU A 31 -0.46 -11.05 -6.81
C GLU A 31 -0.48 -10.47 -8.22
N ILE A 32 0.50 -9.63 -8.60
CA ILE A 32 0.59 -9.08 -9.95
C ILE A 32 1.54 -9.90 -10.84
N ASP A 33 1.11 -10.18 -12.07
CA ASP A 33 2.00 -10.75 -13.09
C ASP A 33 2.76 -9.64 -13.84
N SER A 34 3.74 -9.06 -13.16
CA SER A 34 4.61 -8.05 -13.75
C SER A 34 5.54 -8.59 -14.85
N LYS A 35 5.80 -9.91 -14.89
CA LYS A 35 6.75 -10.52 -15.84
C LYS A 35 6.17 -10.63 -17.25
N SER A 36 4.85 -10.71 -17.36
CA SER A 36 4.15 -10.74 -18.65
C SER A 36 3.99 -9.36 -19.28
N CYS A 37 4.34 -8.28 -18.58
CA CYS A 37 4.33 -6.92 -19.13
C CYS A 37 5.47 -6.74 -20.14
N SER A 38 5.13 -6.36 -21.37
CA SER A 38 6.09 -6.05 -22.43
C SER A 38 6.38 -4.55 -22.53
N THR A 39 5.49 -3.71 -21.99
CA THR A 39 5.63 -2.26 -22.01
C THR A 39 5.49 -1.63 -20.62
N PHE A 40 6.08 -0.45 -20.45
CA PHE A 40 5.88 0.35 -19.24
C PHE A 40 4.40 0.69 -19.00
N LYS A 41 3.62 0.89 -20.07
CA LYS A 41 2.19 1.21 -19.97
C LYS A 41 1.37 0.04 -19.41
N GLU A 42 1.68 -1.19 -19.82
CA GLU A 42 1.04 -2.38 -19.27
C GLU A 42 1.37 -2.56 -17.79
N LEU A 43 2.64 -2.36 -17.42
CA LEU A 43 3.05 -2.42 -16.02
C LEU A 43 2.35 -1.35 -15.18
N GLN A 44 2.26 -0.12 -15.68
CA GLN A 44 1.52 0.96 -15.02
C GLN A 44 0.05 0.59 -14.84
N PHE A 45 -0.60 0.07 -15.87
CA PHE A 45 -2.00 -0.34 -15.81
C PHE A 45 -2.25 -1.42 -14.75
N ILE A 46 -1.41 -2.46 -14.69
CA ILE A 46 -1.55 -3.52 -13.67
C ILE A 46 -1.31 -2.97 -12.26
N ILE A 47 -0.36 -2.06 -12.09
CA ILE A 47 -0.14 -1.40 -10.79
C ILE A 47 -1.36 -0.56 -10.40
N ASP A 48 -1.91 0.23 -11.31
CA ASP A 48 -3.08 1.07 -11.04
C ASP A 48 -4.31 0.22 -10.67
N ASP A 49 -4.53 -0.88 -11.39
CA ASP A 49 -5.59 -1.87 -11.09
C ASP A 49 -5.39 -2.52 -9.71
N TYR A 50 -4.16 -2.91 -9.39
CA TYR A 50 -3.81 -3.43 -8.07
C TYR A 50 -4.05 -2.41 -6.96
N MET A 51 -3.72 -1.14 -7.18
CA MET A 51 -3.94 -0.06 -6.20
C MET A 51 -5.42 0.15 -5.94
N GLU A 52 -6.26 0.08 -6.97
CA GLU A 52 -7.72 0.16 -6.82
C GLU A 52 -8.26 -1.04 -6.02
N TYR A 53 -7.85 -2.25 -6.39
CA TYR A 53 -8.18 -3.47 -5.66
C TYR A 53 -7.77 -3.41 -4.19
N TYR A 54 -6.50 -3.10 -3.92
CA TYR A 54 -5.95 -3.09 -2.56
C TYR A 54 -6.67 -2.09 -1.66
N ASN A 55 -6.96 -0.89 -2.15
CA ASN A 55 -7.54 0.18 -1.34
C ASN A 55 -9.04 0.03 -1.12
N ASN A 56 -9.78 -0.44 -2.14
CA ASN A 56 -11.24 -0.45 -2.13
C ASN A 56 -11.87 -1.82 -1.88
N PHE A 57 -11.16 -2.91 -2.21
CA PHE A 57 -11.75 -4.26 -2.28
C PHE A 57 -11.03 -5.31 -1.42
N ARG A 58 -9.79 -5.07 -0.99
CA ARG A 58 -9.04 -5.98 -0.12
C ARG A 58 -9.38 -5.81 1.36
N TYR A 59 -10.24 -6.68 1.87
CA TYR A 59 -10.55 -6.74 3.30
C TYR A 59 -9.40 -7.37 4.11
N GLN A 60 -9.05 -6.74 5.23
CA GLN A 60 -7.92 -7.20 6.07
C GLN A 60 -8.34 -7.47 7.50
N TRP A 61 -7.92 -8.61 8.06
CA TRP A 61 -8.20 -8.98 9.44
C TRP A 61 -7.66 -7.96 10.46
N GLY A 62 -6.46 -7.43 10.21
CA GLY A 62 -5.85 -6.38 11.04
C GLY A 62 -6.60 -5.04 10.99
N LEU A 63 -7.46 -4.82 9.98
CA LEU A 63 -8.26 -3.61 9.81
C LEU A 63 -9.72 -3.83 10.20
N LYS A 64 -9.99 -4.69 11.19
CA LYS A 64 -11.37 -5.03 11.63
C LYS A 64 -12.24 -5.58 10.49
N LYS A 65 -11.64 -6.30 9.54
CA LYS A 65 -12.31 -6.77 8.31
C LYS A 65 -12.91 -5.63 7.48
N LEU A 66 -12.18 -4.51 7.37
CA LEU A 66 -12.48 -3.42 6.46
C LEU A 66 -11.41 -3.32 5.37
N THR A 67 -11.74 -2.63 4.30
CA THR A 67 -10.74 -2.21 3.30
C THR A 67 -9.95 -1.02 3.84
N PRO A 68 -8.74 -0.75 3.32
CA PRO A 68 -7.94 0.41 3.74
C PRO A 68 -8.72 1.73 3.70
N ILE A 69 -9.50 1.98 2.64
CA ILE A 69 -10.30 3.20 2.52
C ILE A 69 -11.46 3.22 3.54
N GLN A 70 -12.16 2.10 3.73
CA GLN A 70 -13.23 2.02 4.74
C GLN A 70 -12.68 2.27 6.15
N TYR A 71 -11.55 1.66 6.49
CA TYR A 71 -10.88 1.85 7.77
C TYR A 71 -10.45 3.31 7.98
N ARG A 72 -9.83 3.93 6.97
CA ARG A 72 -9.47 5.36 6.99
C ARG A 72 -10.70 6.25 7.20
N ASN A 73 -11.77 6.02 6.44
CA ASN A 73 -12.98 6.84 6.52
C ASN A 73 -13.68 6.69 7.87
N GLN A 74 -13.66 5.50 8.48
CA GLN A 74 -14.16 5.31 9.83
C GLN A 74 -13.39 6.16 10.86
N LEU A 75 -12.05 6.26 10.74
CA LEU A 75 -11.22 7.05 11.64
C LEU A 75 -11.40 8.57 11.45
N LEU A 76 -11.76 9.02 10.25
CA LEU A 76 -11.99 10.44 9.94
C LEU A 76 -13.40 10.93 10.31
N ALA A 77 -14.34 10.00 10.54
CA ALA A 77 -15.69 10.30 10.98
C ALA A 77 -15.80 10.49 12.52
N VAL A 78 -14.67 10.39 13.22
CA VAL A 78 -14.51 10.59 14.67
C VAL A 78 -13.85 11.94 14.91
#